data_AF-A0A7W6NP00-F1
#
_entry.id   AF-A0A7W6NP00-F1
#
_cell.length_a   1.000
_cell.length_b   1.000
_cell.length_c   1.000
_cell.angle_alpha   90.00
_cell.angle_beta   90.00
_cell.angle_gamma   90.00
#
_symmetry.space_group_name_H-M   'P 1'
#
loop_
_entity.id
_entity.type
_entity.pdbx_description
1 polymer ?
#
loop_
_entity_poly.entity_id
_entity_poly.type
_entity_poly.pdbx_seq_one_letter_code
_entity_poly.pdbx_strand_id
1 'polypeptide(L)'
;MKRIEPNLLLAISTAFALALVLMTTILFGPPQAALRNPLLAIICAGGFILLNPRMMKMMGQPPRPPMIDAGNPGALLWAGLFPMIVLLLAAVPVFWPGHDYGLVVIIAAVIFGATAESALKARAAR
;
A
#
# COMPACT_ATOMS: atom_id res chain seq x y z
N MET A 1 -20.12 13.61 14.84
CA MET A 1 -18.96 12.76 14.46
C MET A 1 -18.64 13.02 13.00
N LYS A 2 -17.45 13.51 12.65
CA LYS A 2 -17.06 13.72 11.24
C LYS A 2 -16.97 12.34 10.56
N ARG A 3 -17.73 12.11 9.47
CA ARG A 3 -17.66 10.85 8.72
C ARG A 3 -16.27 10.71 8.10
N ILE A 4 -15.50 9.73 8.55
CA ILE A 4 -14.21 9.40 7.94
C ILE A 4 -14.48 8.85 6.54
N GLU A 5 -13.74 9.35 5.56
CA GLU A 5 -13.86 8.91 4.18
C GLU A 5 -13.43 7.44 4.03
N PRO A 6 -14.21 6.57 3.35
CA PRO A 6 -13.90 5.15 3.24
C PRO A 6 -12.50 4.87 2.65
N ASN A 7 -12.11 5.62 1.63
CA ASN A 7 -10.78 5.48 1.02
C ASN A 7 -9.65 5.90 1.96
N LEU A 8 -9.90 6.85 2.87
CA LEU A 8 -8.93 7.24 3.88
C LEU A 8 -8.76 6.13 4.93
N LEU A 9 -9.86 5.49 5.37
CA LEU A 9 -9.80 4.33 6.26
C LEU A 9 -9.01 3.18 5.63
N LEU A 10 -9.26 2.92 4.35
CA LEU A 10 -8.52 1.92 3.59
C LEU A 10 -7.01 2.23 3.59
N ALA A 11 -6.62 3.44 3.21
CA ALA A 11 -5.21 3.86 3.20
C ALA A 11 -4.54 3.79 4.58
N ILE A 12 -5.27 4.11 5.64
CA ILE A 12 -4.76 3.99 7.02
C ILE A 12 -4.57 2.51 7.38
N SER A 13 -5.54 1.65 7.05
CA SER A 13 -5.45 0.22 7.34
C SER A 13 -4.28 -0.45 6.64
N THR A 14 -4.03 -0.12 5.37
CA THR A 14 -2.86 -0.60 4.62
C THR A 14 -1.55 -0.01 5.13
N ALA A 15 -1.55 1.24 5.61
CA ALA A 15 -0.37 1.83 6.26
C ALA A 15 0.03 1.06 7.52
N PHE A 16 -0.93 0.67 8.36
CA PHE A 16 -0.66 -0.16 9.53
C PHE A 16 -0.13 -1.55 9.14
N ALA A 17 -0.72 -2.16 8.10
CA ALA A 17 -0.23 -3.45 7.59
C ALA A 17 1.22 -3.32 7.06
N LEU A 18 1.54 -2.26 6.33
CA LEU A 18 2.90 -1.99 5.85
C LEU A 18 3.87 -1.75 7.02
N ALA A 19 3.46 -1.01 8.04
CA ALA A 19 4.27 -0.81 9.24
C ALA A 19 4.60 -2.15 9.93
N LEU A 20 3.63 -3.08 9.96
CA LEU A 20 3.84 -4.42 10.48
C LEU A 20 4.82 -5.24 9.61
N VAL A 21 4.74 -5.15 8.28
CA VAL A 21 5.73 -5.74 7.36
C VAL A 21 7.13 -5.18 7.64
N LEU A 22 7.27 -3.86 7.81
CA LEU A 22 8.55 -3.25 8.14
C LEU A 22 9.09 -3.76 9.47
N MET A 23 8.27 -3.77 10.52
CA MET A 23 8.71 -4.29 11.83
C MET A 23 9.16 -5.74 11.75
N THR A 24 8.38 -6.62 11.11
CA THR A 24 8.69 -8.05 11.03
C THR A 24 9.94 -8.31 10.17
N THR A 25 10.10 -7.59 9.05
CA THR A 25 11.30 -7.73 8.22
C THR A 25 12.56 -7.13 8.84
N ILE A 26 12.43 -6.13 9.72
CA ILE A 26 13.56 -5.56 10.47
C ILE A 26 13.97 -6.48 11.63
N LEU A 27 12.99 -7.04 12.35
CA LEU A 27 13.24 -7.88 13.53
C LEU A 27 13.71 -9.30 13.16
N PHE A 28 13.16 -9.89 12.10
CA PHE A 28 13.44 -11.27 11.71
C PHE A 28 14.27 -11.40 10.42
N GLY A 29 14.60 -10.27 9.78
CA GLY A 29 15.45 -10.24 8.58
C GLY A 29 16.94 -9.99 8.89
N PRO A 30 17.78 -9.90 7.85
CA PRO A 30 19.20 -9.61 7.99
C PRO A 30 19.43 -8.17 8.51
N PRO A 31 20.58 -7.88 9.14
CA PRO A 31 20.84 -6.58 9.77
C PRO A 31 20.74 -5.39 8.81
N GLN A 32 21.07 -5.56 7.53
CA GLN A 32 20.88 -4.52 6.51
C GLN A 32 19.42 -4.11 6.27
N ALA A 33 18.44 -4.92 6.70
CA ALA A 33 17.00 -4.65 6.53
C ALA A 33 16.55 -3.41 7.33
N ALA A 34 17.20 -3.10 8.45
CA ALA A 34 16.82 -2.00 9.34
C ALA A 34 16.76 -0.63 8.64
N LEU A 35 17.70 -0.37 7.72
CA LEU A 35 17.72 0.86 6.93
C LEU A 35 17.17 0.66 5.52
N ARG A 36 17.51 -0.46 4.87
CA ARG A 36 17.14 -0.72 3.48
C ARG A 36 15.62 -0.81 3.30
N ASN A 37 14.91 -1.49 4.20
CA ASN A 37 13.49 -1.77 4.01
C ASN A 37 12.61 -0.51 4.19
N PRO A 38 12.81 0.34 5.21
CA PRO A 38 12.11 1.63 5.27
C PRO A 38 12.37 2.52 4.06
N LEU A 39 13.62 2.57 3.57
CA LEU A 39 13.96 3.34 2.37
C LEU A 39 13.23 2.81 1.14
N LEU A 40 13.24 1.48 0.92
CA LEU A 40 12.50 0.85 -0.16
C LEU A 40 11.00 1.15 -0.07
N ALA A 41 10.41 1.05 1.12
CA ALA A 41 8.99 1.33 1.30
C ALA A 41 8.64 2.78 0.95
N ILE A 42 9.44 3.75 1.42
CA ILE A 42 9.22 5.18 1.13
C ILE A 42 9.38 5.45 -0.37
N ILE A 43 10.45 4.95 -0.99
CA ILE A 43 10.74 5.18 -2.41
C ILE A 43 9.66 4.53 -3.29
N CYS A 44 9.27 3.30 -3.00
CA CYS A 44 8.26 2.58 -3.79
C CYS A 44 6.86 3.17 -3.61
N ALA A 45 6.44 3.45 -2.37
CA ALA A 45 5.13 4.04 -2.13
C ALA A 45 5.04 5.48 -2.68
N GLY A 46 6.05 6.31 -2.40
CA GLY A 46 6.12 7.69 -2.90
C GLY A 46 6.24 7.74 -4.42
N GLY A 47 7.09 6.87 -5.00
CA GLY A 47 7.23 6.70 -6.44
C GLY A 47 5.92 6.29 -7.09
N PHE A 48 5.19 5.34 -6.51
CA PHE A 48 3.87 4.93 -7.01
C PHE A 48 2.88 6.10 -7.00
N ILE A 49 2.73 6.78 -5.86
CA ILE A 49 1.77 7.91 -5.72
C ILE A 49 2.09 9.04 -6.72
N LEU A 50 3.37 9.30 -6.99
CA LEU A 50 3.79 10.39 -7.87
C LEU A 50 3.80 10.01 -9.36
N LEU A 51 4.30 8.82 -9.69
CA LEU A 51 4.52 8.38 -11.07
C LEU A 51 3.28 7.75 -11.68
N ASN A 52 2.46 7.04 -10.89
CA ASN A 52 1.26 6.37 -11.42
C ASN A 52 0.30 7.34 -12.14
N PRO A 53 -0.10 8.50 -11.58
CA PRO A 53 -0.99 9.42 -12.31
C PRO A 53 -0.33 10.01 -13.56
N ARG A 54 0.99 10.24 -13.55
CA ARG A 54 1.74 10.72 -14.72
C ARG A 54 1.78 9.67 -15.83
N MET A 55 2.09 8.43 -15.47
CA MET A 55 2.16 7.31 -16.42
C MET A 55 0.78 7.03 -17.04
N MET A 56 -0.28 7.00 -16.23
CA MET A 56 -1.65 6.84 -16.70
C MET A 56 -2.06 7.93 -17.70
N LYS A 57 -1.65 9.18 -17.43
CA LYS A 57 -1.85 10.31 -18.35
C LYS A 57 -1.07 10.15 -19.65
N MET A 58 0.18 9.70 -19.58
CA MET A 58 1.02 9.42 -20.76
C MET A 58 0.46 8.27 -21.61
N MET A 59 -0.17 7.28 -20.97
CA MET A 59 -0.82 6.15 -21.65
C MET A 59 -2.21 6.50 -22.21
N GLY A 60 -2.66 7.75 -22.10
CA GLY A 60 -3.98 8.18 -22.56
C GLY A 60 -5.16 7.54 -21.80
N GLN A 61 -4.91 6.96 -20.62
CA GLN A 61 -5.96 6.31 -19.85
C GLN A 61 -6.77 7.37 -19.08
N PRO A 62 -8.12 7.26 -19.08
CA PRO A 62 -8.96 8.16 -18.31
C PRO A 62 -8.65 8.06 -16.81
N PRO A 63 -8.82 9.15 -16.04
CA PRO A 63 -8.52 9.16 -14.63
C PRO A 63 -9.34 8.07 -13.92
N ARG A 64 -8.63 7.07 -13.36
CA ARG A 64 -9.28 5.98 -12.64
C ARG A 64 -10.03 6.51 -11.41
N PRO A 65 -11.30 6.12 -11.21
CA PRO A 65 -12.07 6.51 -10.03
C PRO A 65 -11.41 5.97 -8.75
N PRO A 66 -11.76 6.53 -7.57
CA PRO A 66 -11.32 5.99 -6.29
C PRO A 66 -11.77 4.53 -6.14
N MET A 67 -10.99 3.77 -5.39
CA MET A 67 -11.13 2.32 -5.22
C MET A 67 -12.40 1.94 -4.46
N ILE A 68 -12.83 2.76 -3.49
CA ILE A 68 -14.18 2.65 -2.94
C ILE A 68 -15.02 3.72 -3.63
N ASP A 69 -15.87 3.27 -4.55
CA ASP A 69 -16.84 4.08 -5.29
C ASP A 69 -18.18 3.33 -5.43
N ALA A 70 -19.29 4.06 -5.43
CA ALA A 70 -20.62 3.49 -5.51
C ALA A 70 -20.93 2.86 -6.89
N GLY A 71 -20.22 3.30 -7.94
CA GLY A 71 -20.39 2.80 -9.30
C GLY A 71 -19.68 1.47 -9.60
N ASN A 72 -18.85 0.95 -8.67
CA ASN A 72 -18.11 -0.29 -8.88
C ASN A 72 -18.04 -1.16 -7.61
N PRO A 73 -19.05 -2.02 -7.36
CA PRO A 73 -19.06 -2.89 -6.18
C PRO A 73 -17.91 -3.91 -6.18
N GLY A 74 -17.36 -4.26 -7.35
CA GLY A 74 -16.20 -5.16 -7.45
C GLY A 74 -14.92 -4.56 -6.84
N ALA A 75 -14.81 -3.23 -6.80
CA ALA A 75 -13.66 -2.56 -6.20
C ALA A 75 -13.67 -2.63 -4.66
N LEU A 76 -14.82 -2.91 -4.05
CA LEU A 76 -14.95 -3.16 -2.61
C LEU A 76 -14.24 -4.45 -2.19
N LEU A 77 -14.27 -5.49 -3.03
CA LEU A 77 -13.54 -6.74 -2.78
C LEU A 77 -12.04 -6.47 -2.71
N TRP A 78 -11.51 -5.68 -3.65
CA TRP A 78 -10.11 -5.27 -3.66
C TRP A 78 -9.73 -4.42 -2.45
N ALA A 79 -10.65 -3.56 -1.98
CA ALA A 79 -10.45 -2.79 -0.76
C ALA A 79 -10.28 -3.66 0.49
N GLY A 80 -10.99 -4.78 0.59
CA GLY A 80 -10.75 -5.74 1.68
C GLY A 80 -9.48 -6.58 1.46
N LEU A 81 -9.20 -6.96 0.22
CA LEU A 81 -8.14 -7.90 -0.10
C LEU A 81 -6.74 -7.29 0.04
N PHE A 82 -6.56 -6.01 -0.33
CA PHE A 82 -5.26 -5.35 -0.27
C PHE A 82 -4.65 -5.29 1.14
N PRO A 83 -5.32 -4.77 2.17
CA PRO A 83 -4.81 -4.82 3.54
C PRO A 83 -4.55 -6.26 4.00
N MET A 84 -5.43 -7.20 3.63
CA MET A 84 -5.32 -8.59 4.05
C MET A 84 -4.08 -9.27 3.46
N ILE A 85 -3.79 -9.05 2.17
CA ILE A 85 -2.56 -9.54 1.53
C ILE A 85 -1.32 -8.99 2.26
N VAL A 86 -1.29 -7.68 2.55
CA VAL A 86 -0.14 -7.07 3.23
C VAL A 86 0.04 -7.63 4.64
N LEU A 87 -1.06 -7.89 5.34
CA LEU A 87 -1.04 -8.47 6.68
C LEU A 87 -0.54 -9.92 6.66
N LEU A 88 -0.95 -10.73 5.68
CA LEU A 88 -0.42 -12.07 5.48
C LEU A 88 1.08 -12.05 5.16
N LEU A 89 1.52 -11.11 4.32
CA LEU A 89 2.93 -10.92 3.99
C LEU A 89 3.78 -10.57 5.23
N ALA A 90 3.22 -9.85 6.20
CA ALA A 90 3.89 -9.56 7.46
C ALA A 90 4.14 -10.80 8.33
N ALA A 91 3.38 -11.88 8.14
CA ALA A 91 3.61 -13.12 8.88
C ALA A 91 4.82 -13.91 8.34
N VAL A 92 5.19 -13.73 7.08
CA VAL A 92 6.24 -14.53 6.41
C VAL A 92 7.60 -14.44 7.14
N PRO A 93 8.13 -13.25 7.50
CA PRO A 93 9.40 -13.15 8.20
C PRO A 93 9.40 -13.81 9.58
N VAL A 94 8.23 -13.92 10.23
CA VAL A 94 8.08 -14.55 11.54
C VAL A 94 8.28 -16.06 11.45
N PHE A 95 7.76 -16.70 10.41
CA PHE A 95 7.87 -18.16 10.22
C PHE A 95 9.16 -18.60 9.52
N TRP A 96 9.79 -17.72 8.72
CA TRP A 96 11.05 -18.02 8.01
C TRP A 96 12.15 -16.97 8.25
N PRO A 97 12.69 -16.82 9.47
CA PRO A 97 13.68 -15.78 9.74
C PRO A 97 14.97 -15.92 8.89
N GLY A 98 15.70 -14.81 8.72
CA GLY A 98 17.05 -14.78 8.13
C GLY A 98 17.13 -14.52 6.62
N HIS A 99 16.01 -14.40 5.90
CA HIS A 99 15.99 -14.14 4.46
C HIS A 99 15.86 -12.66 4.10
N ASP A 100 16.25 -12.28 2.88
CA ASP A 100 16.00 -10.95 2.34
C ASP A 100 14.55 -10.80 1.89
N TYR A 101 13.81 -9.98 2.62
CA TYR A 101 12.39 -9.71 2.40
C TYR A 101 12.13 -8.42 1.60
N GLY A 102 13.12 -7.88 0.89
CA GLY A 102 12.95 -6.67 0.10
C GLY A 102 11.78 -6.72 -0.89
N LEU A 103 11.53 -7.89 -1.51
CA LEU A 103 10.38 -8.07 -2.42
C LEU A 103 9.03 -7.90 -1.69
N VAL A 104 8.90 -8.47 -0.49
CA VAL A 104 7.70 -8.35 0.35
C VAL A 104 7.43 -6.89 0.68
N VAL A 105 8.47 -6.14 1.02
CA VAL A 105 8.40 -4.70 1.31
C VAL A 105 7.97 -3.91 0.08
N ILE A 106 8.53 -4.22 -1.10
CA ILE A 106 8.14 -3.55 -2.35
C ILE A 106 6.67 -3.80 -2.68
N ILE A 107 6.21 -5.05 -2.62
CA ILE A 107 4.80 -5.41 -2.88
C ILE A 107 3.88 -4.67 -1.91
N ALA A 108 4.20 -4.72 -0.61
CA ALA A 108 3.41 -4.03 0.41
C ALA A 108 3.37 -2.51 0.19
N ALA A 109 4.50 -1.91 -0.18
CA ALA A 109 4.60 -0.47 -0.44
C ALA A 109 3.80 -0.03 -1.68
N VAL A 110 3.80 -0.84 -2.74
CA VAL A 110 3.00 -0.59 -3.95
C VAL A 110 1.51 -0.70 -3.64
N ILE A 111 1.08 -1.71 -2.87
CA ILE A 111 -0.31 -1.87 -2.43
C ILE A 111 -0.74 -0.66 -1.58
N PHE A 112 0.09 -0.26 -0.62
CA PHE A 112 -0.16 0.96 0.15
C PHE A 112 -0.26 2.19 -0.77
N GLY A 113 0.67 2.36 -1.70
CA GLY A 113 0.66 3.43 -2.70
C GLY A 113 -0.65 3.52 -3.48
N ALA A 114 -1.19 2.37 -3.92
CA ALA A 114 -2.48 2.31 -4.60
C ALA A 114 -3.66 2.78 -3.72
N THR A 115 -3.68 2.35 -2.45
CA THR A 115 -4.72 2.77 -1.51
C THR A 115 -4.59 4.24 -1.09
N ALA A 116 -3.36 4.74 -0.95
CA ALA A 116 -3.09 6.15 -0.64
C ALA A 116 -3.46 7.06 -1.82
N GLU A 117 -3.14 6.67 -3.05
CA GLU A 117 -3.60 7.38 -4.26
C GLU A 117 -5.13 7.40 -4.33
N SER A 118 -5.80 6.30 -4.01
CA SER A 118 -7.26 6.24 -3.93
C SER A 118 -7.82 7.26 -2.93
N ALA A 119 -7.22 7.36 -1.74
CA ALA A 119 -7.61 8.34 -0.73
C ALA A 119 -7.38 9.79 -1.20
N LEU A 120 -6.26 10.06 -1.87
CA LEU A 120 -5.97 11.38 -2.43
C LEU A 120 -6.98 11.79 -3.51
N LYS A 121 -7.36 10.85 -4.39
CA LYS A 121 -8.38 11.09 -5.42
C LYS A 121 -9.76 11.34 -4.81
N ALA A 122 -10.17 10.54 -3.83
CA ALA A 122 -11.44 10.73 -3.14
C ALA A 122 -11.52 12.11 -2.46
N ARG A 123 -10.41 12.54 -1.83
CA ARG A 123 -10.29 13.87 -1.24
C ARG A 123 -10.34 15.00 -2.28
N ALA A 124 -9.73 14.81 -3.46
CA ALA A 124 -9.72 15.80 -4.53
C ALA A 124 -11.05 15.91 -5.29
N ALA A 125 -11.91 14.89 -5.21
CA ALA A 125 -13.24 14.88 -5.82
C ALA A 125 -14.34 15.50 -4.94
N ARG A 126 -14.01 15.87 -3.69
CA ARG A 126 -14.86 16.65 -2.78
C ARG A 126 -14.64 18.14 -2.99
#